data_AF-A0A5M9QFU7-F1
#
_entry.id   AF-A0A5M9QFU7-F1
#
_cell.length_a   1.000
_cell.length_b   1.000
_cell.length_c   1.000
_cell.angle_alpha   90.00
_cell.angle_beta   90.00
_cell.angle_gamma   90.00
#
_symmetry.space_group_name_H-M   'P 1'
#
loop_
_entity.id
_entity.type
_entity.pdbx_description
1 polymer ?
#
loop_
_entity_poly.entity_id
_entity_poly.type
_entity_poly.pdbx_seq_one_letter_code
_entity_poly.pdbx_strand_id
1 'polypeptide(L)'
;MKIDTSSTLAAYQASKTPNISKNNSDEKLREQTDAFEAILLKFMLDTSLNLESPLYPKQPGSEIYQGMYKDTLAQHLSGGFGYSQALFDWLKEQQRG
;
A
#
# COMPACT_ATOMS: atom_id res chain seq x y z
N MET A 1 7.18 18.60 25.86
CA MET A 1 6.11 17.60 26.04
C MET A 1 6.06 16.77 24.75
N LYS A 2 6.43 15.48 24.80
CA LYS A 2 6.35 14.59 23.62
C LYS A 2 4.98 13.92 23.66
N ILE A 3 4.15 14.16 22.64
CA ILE A 3 2.84 13.51 22.53
C ILE A 3 3.09 12.14 21.90
N ASP A 4 2.77 11.08 22.63
CA ASP A 4 2.87 9.70 22.15
C ASP A 4 1.65 9.40 21.27
N THR A 5 1.84 9.46 19.95
CA THR A 5 0.80 9.24 18.93
C THR A 5 0.76 7.79 18.43
N SER A 6 1.60 6.92 19.00
CA SER A 6 1.79 5.55 18.51
C SER A 6 0.50 4.73 18.59
N SER A 7 -0.26 4.89 19.68
CA SER A 7 -1.52 4.19 19.91
C SER A 7 -2.67 4.70 19.05
N THR A 8 -2.74 6.02 18.84
CA THR A 8 -3.77 6.64 17.98
C THR A 8 -3.51 6.32 16.51
N LEU A 9 -2.24 6.29 16.10
CA LEU A 9 -1.84 5.87 14.76
C LEU A 9 -2.14 4.39 14.53
N ALA A 10 -1.84 3.51 15.50
CA ALA A 10 -2.17 2.09 15.40
C ALA A 10 -3.68 1.84 15.30
N ALA A 11 -4.50 2.53 16.10
CA ALA A 11 -5.97 2.45 16.03
C ALA A 11 -6.52 3.00 14.70
N TYR A 12 -5.92 4.06 14.18
CA TYR A 12 -6.28 4.60 12.87
C TYR A 12 -5.94 3.62 11.74
N GLN A 13 -4.76 2.99 11.79
CA GLN A 13 -4.38 1.97 10.82
C GLN A 13 -5.27 0.72 10.92
N ALA A 14 -5.60 0.27 12.14
CA ALA A 14 -6.51 -0.85 12.35
C ALA A 14 -7.93 -0.56 11.83
N SER A 15 -8.44 0.67 11.99
CA SER A 15 -9.76 1.06 11.46
C SER A 15 -9.77 1.25 9.94
N LYS A 16 -8.61 1.56 9.34
CA LYS A 16 -8.41 1.55 7.89
C LYS A 16 -8.15 0.16 7.32
N THR A 17 -7.85 -0.82 8.17
CA THR A 17 -7.58 -2.20 7.72
C THR A 17 -8.92 -2.87 7.38
N PRO A 18 -9.16 -3.23 6.13
CA PRO A 18 -10.41 -3.82 5.69
C PRO A 18 -10.58 -5.22 6.31
N ASN A 19 -11.73 -5.45 6.95
CA ASN A 19 -12.06 -6.74 7.57
C ASN A 19 -12.57 -7.72 6.51
N ILE A 20 -11.84 -8.81 6.30
CA ILE A 20 -12.21 -9.87 5.36
C ILE A 20 -13.15 -10.85 6.08
N SER A 21 -14.47 -10.66 5.92
CA SER A 21 -15.44 -11.65 6.43
C SER A 21 -15.35 -12.95 5.61
N LYS A 22 -15.61 -14.11 6.25
CA LYS A 22 -15.63 -15.42 5.56
C LYS A 22 -16.70 -15.52 4.44
N ASN A 23 -17.63 -14.56 4.35
CA ASN A 23 -18.65 -14.47 3.31
C ASN A 23 -18.38 -13.35 2.29
N ASN A 24 -17.15 -12.82 2.22
CA ASN A 24 -16.82 -11.79 1.25
C ASN A 24 -16.88 -12.35 -0.19
N SER A 25 -17.48 -11.56 -1.10
CA SER A 25 -17.40 -11.83 -2.52
C SER A 25 -15.94 -11.85 -2.96
N ASP A 26 -15.59 -12.77 -3.86
CA ASP A 26 -14.24 -12.90 -4.42
C ASP A 26 -13.73 -11.58 -4.99
N GLU A 27 -14.62 -10.74 -5.50
CA GLU A 27 -14.32 -9.38 -5.95
C GLU A 27 -13.74 -8.49 -4.85
N LYS A 28 -14.32 -8.48 -3.65
CA LYS A 28 -13.80 -7.70 -2.53
C LYS A 28 -12.47 -8.26 -2.04
N LEU A 29 -12.34 -9.58 -2.01
CA LEU A 29 -11.08 -10.21 -1.65
C LEU A 29 -9.98 -9.81 -2.64
N ARG A 30 -10.31 -9.78 -3.94
CA ARG A 30 -9.40 -9.35 -5.00
C ARG A 30 -8.98 -7.90 -4.84
N GLU A 31 -9.94 -7.00 -4.61
CA GLU A 31 -9.68 -5.58 -4.37
C GLU A 31 -8.69 -5.38 -3.21
N GLN A 32 -8.84 -6.15 -2.12
CA GLN A 32 -7.93 -6.04 -0.98
C GLN A 32 -6.53 -6.59 -1.27
N THR A 33 -6.41 -7.67 -2.04
CA THR A 33 -5.11 -8.19 -2.44
C THR A 33 -4.39 -7.27 -3.42
N ASP A 34 -5.11 -6.60 -4.32
CA ASP A 34 -4.55 -5.59 -5.22
C ASP A 34 -4.16 -4.33 -4.45
N ALA A 35 -4.94 -3.91 -3.45
CA ALA A 35 -4.57 -2.80 -2.57
C ALA A 35 -3.30 -3.11 -1.75
N PHE A 36 -3.14 -4.34 -1.28
CA PHE A 36 -1.92 -4.79 -0.60
C PHE A 36 -0.69 -4.72 -1.51
N GLU A 37 -0.79 -5.23 -2.74
CA GLU A 37 0.32 -5.18 -3.70
C GLU A 37 0.71 -3.73 -4.02
N ALA A 38 -0.24 -2.81 -4.14
CA ALA A 38 0.04 -1.39 -4.32
C ALA A 38 0.86 -0.81 -3.15
N ILE A 39 0.52 -1.15 -1.90
CA ILE A 39 1.29 -0.70 -0.73
C ILE A 39 2.72 -1.25 -0.74
N LEU A 40 2.87 -2.54 -1.07
CA LEU A 40 4.18 -3.17 -1.17
C LEU A 40 5.04 -2.51 -2.26
N LEU A 41 4.45 -2.26 -3.44
CA LEU A 41 5.12 -1.58 -4.55
C LEU A 41 5.50 -0.16 -4.18
N LYS A 42 4.65 0.58 -3.47
CA LYS A 42 4.99 1.91 -2.96
C LYS A 42 6.23 1.85 -2.06
N PHE A 43 6.28 0.92 -1.12
CA PHE A 43 7.45 0.77 -0.23
C PHE A 43 8.74 0.48 -1.01
N MET A 44 8.66 -0.35 -2.06
CA MET A 44 9.79 -0.59 -2.96
C MET A 44 10.19 0.67 -3.73
N LEU A 45 9.22 1.38 -4.32
CA LEU A 45 9.43 2.64 -5.06
C LEU A 45 10.02 3.73 -4.18
N ASP A 46 9.64 3.77 -2.90
CA ASP A 46 10.22 4.71 -1.94
C ASP A 46 11.71 4.50 -1.73
N THR A 47 12.17 3.24 -1.84
CA THR A 47 13.59 2.89 -1.72
C THR A 47 14.33 3.04 -3.05
N SER A 48 13.70 2.67 -4.17
CA SER A 48 14.37 2.60 -5.48
C SER A 48 14.36 3.91 -6.26
N LEU A 49 13.28 4.70 -6.13
CA LEU A 49 13.03 5.88 -6.97
C LEU A 49 13.43 7.14 -6.22
N ASN A 50 14.70 7.48 -6.32
CA ASN A 50 15.28 8.69 -5.74
C ASN A 50 15.18 9.85 -6.74
N LEU A 51 14.14 10.67 -6.59
CA LEU A 51 13.82 11.79 -7.49
C LEU A 51 14.49 13.11 -7.08
N GLU A 52 15.42 13.06 -6.12
CA GLU A 52 16.17 14.23 -5.67
C GLU A 52 17.21 14.64 -6.73
N SER A 53 17.15 15.91 -7.16
CA SER A 53 18.17 16.46 -8.06
C SER A 53 19.40 16.85 -7.24
N PRO A 54 20.61 16.35 -7.58
CA PRO A 54 21.82 16.78 -6.89
C PRO A 54 22.21 18.23 -7.21
N LEU A 55 21.59 18.84 -8.23
CA LEU A 55 21.93 20.18 -8.71
C LEU A 55 21.02 21.28 -8.14
N TYR A 56 19.82 20.96 -7.68
CA TYR A 56 18.85 21.93 -7.20
C TYR A 56 18.37 21.60 -5.79
N PRO A 57 18.26 22.59 -4.89
CA PRO A 57 17.73 22.37 -3.55
C PRO A 57 16.27 21.91 -3.59
N LYS A 58 15.86 21.12 -2.60
CA LYS A 58 14.48 20.67 -2.42
C LYS A 58 13.52 21.87 -2.40
N GLN A 59 12.54 21.84 -3.29
CA GLN A 59 11.50 22.87 -3.31
C GLN A 59 10.40 22.57 -2.28
N PRO A 60 9.76 23.60 -1.68
CA PRO A 60 8.61 23.39 -0.81
C PRO A 60 7.52 22.58 -1.53
N GLY A 61 7.04 21.50 -0.91
CA GLY A 61 6.01 20.63 -1.48
C GLY A 61 6.51 19.58 -2.49
N SER A 62 7.80 19.59 -2.85
CA SER A 62 8.37 18.54 -3.74
C SER A 62 8.18 17.13 -3.19
N GLU A 63 8.32 16.95 -1.88
CA GLU A 63 8.09 15.67 -1.19
C GLU A 63 6.63 15.20 -1.30
N ILE A 64 5.68 16.14 -1.29
CA ILE A 64 4.24 15.84 -1.44
C ILE A 64 3.98 15.33 -2.86
N TYR A 65 4.46 16.04 -3.88
CA TYR A 65 4.28 15.63 -5.28
C TYR A 65 4.96 14.29 -5.58
N GLN A 66 6.16 14.07 -5.04
CA GLN A 66 6.86 12.79 -5.21
C GLN A 66 6.10 11.64 -4.52
N GLY A 67 5.57 11.86 -3.31
CA GLY A 67 4.73 10.89 -2.63
C GLY A 67 3.48 10.53 -3.43
N MET A 68 2.75 11.54 -3.92
CA MET A 68 1.58 11.33 -4.77
C MET A 68 1.92 10.61 -6.07
N TYR A 69 3.05 10.93 -6.70
CA TYR A 69 3.49 10.26 -7.92
C TYR A 69 3.83 8.79 -7.68
N LYS A 70 4.51 8.47 -6.58
CA LYS A 70 4.79 7.09 -6.20
C LYS A 70 3.50 6.32 -5.86
N ASP A 71 2.55 6.98 -5.20
CA ASP A 71 1.24 6.40 -4.90
C ASP A 71 0.47 6.02 -6.17
N THR A 72 0.36 6.94 -7.12
CA THR A 72 -0.33 6.68 -8.39
C THR A 72 0.38 5.63 -9.22
N LEU A 73 1.71 5.67 -9.26
CA LEU A 73 2.52 4.68 -9.97
C LEU A 73 2.34 3.28 -9.35
N ALA A 74 2.39 3.17 -8.02
CA ALA A 74 2.21 1.91 -7.32
C ALA A 74 0.82 1.30 -7.56
N GLN A 75 -0.23 2.11 -7.55
CA GLN A 75 -1.59 1.68 -7.88
C GLN A 75 -1.71 1.19 -9.33
N HIS A 76 -1.11 1.90 -10.28
CA HIS A 76 -1.11 1.51 -11.70
C HIS A 76 -0.33 0.23 -11.97
N LEU A 77 0.74 -0.02 -11.21
CA LEU A 77 1.56 -1.23 -11.34
C LEU A 77 0.99 -2.43 -10.59
N SER A 78 0.10 -2.19 -9.62
CA SER A 78 -0.58 -3.25 -8.88
C SER A 78 -1.39 -4.15 -9.82
N GLY A 79 -1.43 -5.45 -9.52
CA GLY A 79 -1.99 -6.51 -10.35
C GLY A 79 -1.04 -7.02 -11.44
N GLY A 80 -0.02 -6.25 -11.84
CA GLY A 80 0.94 -6.63 -12.87
C GLY A 80 2.14 -7.45 -12.38
N PHE A 81 2.49 -7.34 -11.09
CA PHE A 81 3.63 -8.03 -10.49
C PHE A 81 3.31 -9.45 -10.01
N GLY A 82 2.02 -9.76 -9.80
CA GLY A 82 1.54 -11.10 -9.47
C GLY A 82 1.50 -11.43 -7.97
N TYR A 83 1.93 -10.51 -7.09
CA TYR A 83 1.84 -10.71 -5.64
C TYR A 83 0.39 -10.66 -5.16
N SER A 84 -0.46 -9.84 -5.79
CA SER A 84 -1.89 -9.81 -5.45
C SER A 84 -2.57 -11.14 -5.76
N GLN A 85 -2.26 -11.74 -6.92
CA GLN A 85 -2.77 -13.05 -7.32
C GLN A 85 -2.30 -14.14 -6.36
N ALA A 86 -1.00 -14.19 -6.05
CA ALA A 86 -0.45 -15.19 -5.13
C ALA A 86 -1.11 -15.11 -3.73
N LEU A 87 -1.30 -13.89 -3.21
CA LEU A 87 -1.98 -13.69 -1.93
C LEU A 87 -3.47 -14.07 -2.01
N PHE A 88 -4.15 -13.72 -3.09
CA PHE A 88 -5.55 -14.08 -3.33
C PHE A 88 -5.73 -15.60 -3.32
N ASP A 89 -4.93 -16.33 -4.11
CA ASP A 89 -5.02 -17.78 -4.21
C ASP A 89 -4.72 -18.45 -2.87
N TRP A 90 -3.71 -17.98 -2.15
CA TRP A 90 -3.40 -18.46 -0.80
C TRP A 90 -4.56 -18.25 0.16
N LEU A 91 -5.18 -17.07 0.18
CA LEU A 91 -6.33 -16.78 1.04
C LEU A 91 -7.54 -17.67 0.68
N LYS A 92 -7.77 -17.93 -0.60
CA LYS A 92 -8.83 -18.85 -1.07
C LYS A 92 -8.55 -20.29 -0.65
N GLU A 93 -7.28 -20.72 -0.67
CA GLU A 93 -6.89 -22.05 -0.16
C GLU A 93 -7.17 -22.17 1.34
N GLN A 94 -6.79 -21.16 2.13
CA GLN A 94 -7.06 -21.12 3.57
C GLN A 94 -8.56 -21.08 3.93
N GLN A 95 -9.43 -20.60 3.03
CA GLN A 95 -10.88 -20.64 3.23
C GLN A 95 -11.50 -22.01 2.94
N ARG A 96 -10.82 -22.86 2.15
CA ARG A 96 -11.31 -24.19 1.74
C ARG A 96 -10.92 -25.30 2.72
N GLY A 97 -9.87 -25.09 3.50
CA GLY A 97 -9.46 -25.95 4.63
C GLY A 97 -10.12 -25.54 5.94
#